data_AF-A0A397GCX1-F1
#
_entry.id   AF-A0A397GCX1-F1
#
_cell.length_a   1.000
_cell.length_b   1.000
_cell.length_c   1.000
_cell.angle_alpha   90.00
_cell.angle_beta   90.00
_cell.angle_gamma   90.00
#
_symmetry.space_group_name_H-M   'P 1'
#
loop_
_entity.id
_entity.type
_entity.pdbx_description
1 polymer ?
#
loop_
_entity_poly.entity_id
_entity_poly.type
_entity_poly.pdbx_seq_one_letter_code
_entity_poly.pdbx_strand_id
1 'polypeptide(L)'
;MHIILHSFSDFRVCDECHQDSIRHWCHSCKAKRFQNEFTKWTSEDSEIDKFILHIQLNANKHQGILEWIPFDRFDDVTYVAKGGFSTVYKAKWLDGPLLSWSYKTKNWNRSKNKVVCLKSLDGSTNKNEFLQEIENQLKFRGKNAITIYGITKNPTKNEYVIVMDYAKYGSLRKLLNQKFKELTWREKSGILLTIIQGLENIHEMSLMHKDFHSGNIVNQHLTGSHITDFGLCKPVSEKNPEKVFGIIPYMAPETLNKGDYSQASDIYSFGMIMLEVFTSYPPYFNIPHDASLVMDICKGLKPEIKCEIPQLLKELMEKCWNFDPLTRPIAKELMSQLAKYYFDDKEHYYNEQMKTDELNKNFIQYDPKEVHPKAIYTSRLIPKPIKPEDDTFDSRQQNFSIPNIIIENETQEM
;
A
#
# COMPACT_ATOMS: atom_id res chain seq x y z
N MET A 1 8.24 28.40 12.08
CA MET A 1 7.16 28.48 13.09
C MET A 1 6.68 27.07 13.35
N HIS A 2 7.13 26.45 14.45
CA HIS A 2 6.70 25.09 14.83
C HIS A 2 5.21 25.12 15.20
N ILE A 3 4.35 24.56 14.35
CA ILE A 3 3.00 24.20 14.77
C ILE A 3 3.13 22.89 15.53
N ILE A 4 3.36 22.99 16.84
CA ILE A 4 3.11 21.89 17.75
C ILE A 4 1.60 21.74 17.78
N LEU A 5 1.06 20.78 17.03
CA LEU A 5 -0.30 20.28 17.26
C LEU A 5 -0.28 19.55 18.61
N HIS A 6 -0.42 20.30 19.70
CA HIS A 6 -0.84 19.73 20.97
C HIS A 6 -2.25 19.19 20.77
N SER A 7 -2.37 17.89 20.46
CA SER A 7 -3.62 17.21 20.72
C SER A 7 -3.79 17.20 22.23
N PHE A 8 -4.61 18.09 22.77
CA PHE A 8 -5.10 17.94 24.14
C PHE A 8 -5.87 16.63 24.20
N SER A 9 -5.22 15.56 24.67
CA SER A 9 -5.92 14.35 25.08
C SER A 9 -6.70 14.73 26.34
N ASP A 10 -8.02 14.78 26.19
CA ASP A 10 -8.97 15.06 27.27
C ASP A 10 -8.88 13.90 28.29
N PHE A 11 -7.92 14.00 29.21
CA PHE A 11 -7.71 13.04 30.29
C PHE A 11 -8.86 13.22 31.28
N ARG A 12 -9.61 12.13 31.50
CA ARG A 12 -10.72 12.08 32.45
C ARG A 12 -10.53 10.92 33.39
N VAL A 13 -11.01 11.05 34.62
CA VAL A 13 -11.08 9.93 35.55
C VAL A 13 -12.23 9.01 35.13
N CYS A 14 -11.99 7.71 35.10
CA CYS A 14 -13.04 6.72 34.80
C CYS A 14 -14.04 6.62 35.97
N ASP A 15 -15.33 6.74 35.67
CA ASP A 15 -16.39 6.64 36.68
C ASP A 15 -16.51 5.25 37.35
N GLU A 16 -15.95 4.19 36.75
CA GLU A 16 -16.03 2.82 37.29
C GLU A 16 -14.84 2.43 38.17
N CYS A 17 -13.61 2.76 37.77
CA CYS A 17 -12.40 2.31 38.46
C CYS A 17 -11.55 3.45 39.01
N HIS A 18 -11.96 4.69 38.78
CA HIS A 18 -11.26 5.92 39.20
C HIS A 18 -9.82 6.04 38.69
N GLN A 19 -9.44 5.29 37.66
CA GLN A 19 -8.16 5.42 36.96
C GLN A 19 -8.28 6.39 35.78
N ASP A 20 -7.13 6.86 35.28
CA ASP A 20 -7.07 7.69 34.09
C ASP A 20 -7.70 6.99 32.88
N SER A 21 -8.46 7.77 32.14
CA SER A 21 -9.07 7.37 30.88
C SER A 21 -8.78 8.43 29.84
N ILE A 22 -8.57 7.97 28.60
CA ILE A 22 -8.37 8.86 27.47
C ILE A 22 -9.74 9.05 26.81
N ARG A 23 -10.26 10.28 26.86
CA ARG A 23 -11.64 10.60 26.44
C ARG A 23 -12.68 9.78 27.23
N HIS A 24 -13.37 8.84 26.56
CA HIS A 24 -14.37 7.95 27.15
C HIS A 24 -13.92 6.48 27.17
N TRP A 25 -12.62 6.22 27.00
CA TRP A 25 -12.04 4.89 26.99
C TRP A 25 -11.16 4.65 28.21
N CYS A 26 -11.65 3.82 29.13
CA CYS A 26 -10.86 3.29 30.23
C CYS A 26 -10.34 1.89 29.86
N HIS A 27 -9.04 1.77 29.61
CA HIS A 27 -8.40 0.54 29.15
C HIS A 27 -8.67 -0.63 30.10
N SER A 28 -8.43 -0.46 31.41
CA SER A 28 -8.61 -1.52 32.42
C SER A 28 -10.05 -2.02 32.50
N CYS A 29 -11.03 -1.11 32.53
CA CYS A 29 -12.45 -1.48 32.53
C CYS A 29 -12.87 -2.20 31.24
N LYS A 30 -12.40 -1.75 30.07
CA LYS A 30 -12.74 -2.41 28.80
C LYS A 30 -12.08 -3.78 28.67
N ALA A 31 -10.80 -3.90 29.01
CA ALA A 31 -10.08 -5.17 29.00
C ALA A 31 -10.76 -6.21 29.91
N LYS A 32 -11.07 -5.84 31.16
CA LYS A 32 -11.82 -6.72 32.09
C LYS A 32 -13.18 -7.15 31.53
N ARG A 33 -13.86 -6.24 30.82
CA ARG A 33 -15.14 -6.56 30.19
C ARG A 33 -14.98 -7.55 29.04
N PHE A 34 -14.02 -7.35 28.14
CA PHE A 34 -13.75 -8.32 27.07
C PHE A 34 -13.38 -9.69 27.62
N GLN A 35 -12.60 -9.78 28.70
CA GLN A 35 -12.31 -11.05 29.38
C GLN A 35 -13.58 -11.73 29.89
N ASN A 36 -14.47 -10.98 30.55
CA ASN A 36 -15.73 -11.51 31.07
C ASN A 36 -16.71 -11.92 29.97
N GLU A 37 -16.62 -11.30 28.79
CA GLU A 37 -17.48 -11.58 27.64
C GLU A 37 -16.90 -12.61 26.69
N PHE A 38 -15.65 -13.03 26.89
CA PHE A 38 -14.97 -13.98 26.02
C PHE A 38 -15.70 -15.31 25.89
N THR A 39 -16.42 -15.74 26.93
CA THR A 39 -17.22 -16.98 26.91
C THR A 39 -18.56 -16.84 26.19
N LYS A 40 -18.95 -15.63 25.76
CA LYS A 40 -20.26 -15.35 25.13
C LYS A 40 -20.26 -15.51 23.61
N TRP A 41 -19.09 -15.65 22.99
CA TRP A 41 -18.94 -15.86 21.56
C TRP A 41 -17.72 -16.76 21.30
N THR A 42 -17.72 -17.45 20.17
CA THR A 42 -16.56 -18.22 19.69
C THR A 42 -16.63 -18.31 18.17
N SER A 43 -15.46 -18.39 17.54
CA SER A 43 -15.31 -18.75 16.13
C SER A 43 -15.23 -20.25 15.88
N GLU A 44 -15.28 -21.06 16.95
CA GLU A 44 -14.95 -22.49 16.98
C GLU A 44 -13.47 -22.79 16.67
N ASP A 45 -12.65 -21.74 16.51
CA ASP A 45 -11.20 -21.84 16.29
C ASP A 45 -10.45 -21.10 17.41
N SER A 46 -9.86 -21.90 18.32
CA SER A 46 -9.20 -21.36 19.51
C SER A 46 -8.05 -20.40 19.21
N GLU A 47 -7.44 -20.48 18.02
CA GLU A 47 -6.37 -19.59 17.61
C GLU A 47 -6.91 -18.22 17.20
N ILE A 48 -8.00 -18.20 16.42
CA ILE A 48 -8.71 -16.97 16.05
C ILE A 48 -9.28 -16.30 17.30
N ASP A 49 -9.91 -17.06 18.20
CA ASP A 49 -10.49 -16.54 19.43
C ASP A 49 -9.42 -15.88 20.32
N LYS A 50 -8.26 -16.54 20.51
CA LYS A 50 -7.13 -15.98 21.27
C LYS A 50 -6.55 -14.74 20.60
N PHE A 51 -6.41 -14.74 19.28
CA PHE A 51 -5.92 -13.59 18.52
C PHE A 51 -6.84 -12.37 18.70
N ILE A 52 -8.15 -12.56 18.50
CA ILE A 52 -9.15 -11.49 18.67
C ILE A 52 -9.13 -10.97 20.11
N LEU A 53 -9.13 -11.86 21.11
CA LEU A 53 -9.06 -11.47 22.52
C LEU A 53 -7.78 -10.68 22.80
N HIS A 54 -6.62 -11.12 22.32
CA HIS A 54 -5.36 -10.40 22.48
C HIS A 54 -5.45 -8.97 21.94
N ILE A 55 -6.03 -8.77 20.76
CA ILE A 55 -6.24 -7.42 20.20
C ILE A 55 -7.21 -6.60 21.06
N GLN A 56 -8.31 -7.20 21.52
CA GLN A 56 -9.30 -6.53 22.39
C GLN A 56 -8.70 -6.07 23.72
N LEU A 57 -7.84 -6.88 24.34
CA LEU A 57 -7.19 -6.56 25.62
C LEU A 57 -6.17 -5.44 25.53
N ASN A 58 -5.62 -5.18 24.34
CA ASN A 58 -4.64 -4.11 24.09
C ASN A 58 -5.28 -2.88 23.41
N ALA A 59 -6.59 -2.88 23.20
CA ALA A 59 -7.28 -1.80 22.53
C ALA A 59 -7.38 -0.54 23.42
N ASN A 60 -6.90 0.60 22.89
CA ASN A 60 -6.92 1.91 23.58
C ASN A 60 -8.06 2.85 23.13
N LYS A 61 -8.91 2.40 22.19
CA LYS A 61 -10.08 3.11 21.66
C LYS A 61 -11.01 2.12 20.97
N HIS A 62 -12.27 2.50 20.74
CA HIS A 62 -13.24 1.61 20.11
C HIS A 62 -12.86 1.20 18.68
N GLN A 63 -12.23 2.10 17.90
CA GLN A 63 -11.71 1.74 16.58
C GLN A 63 -10.56 0.71 16.66
N GLY A 64 -9.97 0.53 17.85
CA GLY A 64 -8.92 -0.44 18.17
C GLY A 64 -9.44 -1.86 18.44
N ILE A 65 -10.75 -2.08 18.41
CA ILE A 65 -11.34 -3.40 18.66
C ILE A 65 -11.27 -4.24 17.38
N LEU A 66 -11.05 -5.54 17.53
CA LEU A 66 -11.31 -6.54 16.50
C LEU A 66 -12.43 -7.45 17.02
N GLU A 67 -13.40 -7.77 16.18
CA GLU A 67 -14.56 -8.60 16.56
C GLU A 67 -14.59 -9.92 15.78
N TRP A 68 -15.04 -11.00 16.41
CA TRP A 68 -15.59 -12.12 15.67
C TRP A 68 -17.02 -11.77 15.27
N ILE A 69 -17.35 -11.95 13.99
CA ILE A 69 -18.66 -11.59 13.45
C ILE A 69 -19.27 -12.84 12.82
N PRO A 70 -20.32 -13.43 13.41
CA PRO A 70 -21.03 -14.55 12.79
C PRO A 70 -21.52 -14.18 11.38
N PHE A 71 -21.37 -15.11 10.44
CA PHE A 71 -21.59 -14.81 9.02
C PHE A 71 -23.05 -14.46 8.69
N ASP A 72 -24.00 -14.99 9.47
CA ASP A 72 -25.44 -14.68 9.39
C ASP A 72 -25.80 -13.25 9.82
N ARG A 73 -24.83 -12.46 10.32
CA ARG A 73 -24.99 -11.03 10.60
C ARG A 73 -24.77 -10.15 9.37
N PHE A 74 -24.45 -10.75 8.22
CA PHE A 74 -24.27 -10.06 6.95
C PHE A 74 -25.42 -10.34 5.98
N ASP A 75 -26.13 -9.27 5.60
CA ASP A 75 -27.13 -9.28 4.53
C ASP A 75 -26.54 -8.74 3.21
N ASP A 76 -27.23 -9.02 2.10
CA ASP A 76 -26.92 -8.48 0.77
C ASP A 76 -25.45 -8.68 0.34
N VAL A 77 -24.91 -9.87 0.60
CA VAL A 77 -23.53 -10.20 0.22
C VAL A 77 -23.41 -10.30 -1.29
N THR A 78 -22.71 -9.34 -1.89
CA THR A 78 -22.55 -9.20 -3.34
C THR A 78 -21.08 -9.20 -3.74
N TYR A 79 -20.73 -9.92 -4.80
CA TYR A 79 -19.38 -9.91 -5.36
C TYR A 79 -19.02 -8.50 -5.86
N VAL A 80 -17.79 -8.05 -5.59
CA VAL A 80 -17.28 -6.74 -6.04
C VAL A 80 -16.17 -6.91 -7.06
N ALA A 81 -15.12 -7.66 -6.72
CA ALA A 81 -13.94 -7.83 -7.55
C ALA A 81 -13.09 -9.02 -7.10
N LYS A 82 -12.19 -9.45 -7.99
CA LYS A 82 -11.13 -10.41 -7.72
C LYS A 82 -9.78 -9.77 -8.06
N GLY A 83 -8.88 -9.74 -7.09
CA GLY A 83 -7.51 -9.27 -7.23
C GLY A 83 -6.54 -10.41 -7.54
N GLY A 84 -5.24 -10.17 -7.35
CA GLY A 84 -4.20 -11.19 -7.55
C GLY A 84 -4.24 -12.31 -6.50
N PHE A 85 -4.57 -11.97 -5.24
CA PHE A 85 -4.51 -12.87 -4.08
C PHE A 85 -5.77 -12.87 -3.22
N SER A 86 -6.81 -12.15 -3.63
CA SER A 86 -8.02 -12.02 -2.82
C SER A 86 -9.26 -11.79 -3.65
N THR A 87 -10.40 -12.18 -3.07
CA THR A 87 -11.73 -11.90 -3.60
C THR A 87 -12.47 -11.01 -2.62
N VAL A 88 -13.07 -9.92 -3.11
CA VAL A 88 -13.78 -8.94 -2.29
C VAL A 88 -15.28 -8.93 -2.57
N TYR A 89 -16.07 -8.83 -1.50
CA TYR A 89 -17.53 -8.72 -1.51
C TYR A 89 -17.96 -7.48 -0.74
N LYS A 90 -19.13 -6.96 -1.07
CA LYS A 90 -19.83 -5.91 -0.31
C LYS A 90 -20.97 -6.56 0.46
N ALA A 91 -21.15 -6.18 1.72
CA ALA A 91 -22.26 -6.66 2.54
C ALA A 91 -22.78 -5.56 3.47
N LYS A 92 -23.98 -5.79 4.01
CA LYS A 92 -24.57 -4.99 5.09
C LYS A 92 -24.42 -5.74 6.41
N TRP A 93 -23.61 -5.20 7.32
CA TRP A 93 -23.48 -5.71 8.68
C TRP A 93 -24.60 -5.17 9.57
N LEU A 94 -25.49 -6.07 10.02
CA LEU A 94 -26.71 -5.71 10.75
C LEU A 94 -26.42 -5.02 12.08
N ASP A 95 -25.48 -5.55 12.86
CA ASP A 95 -25.11 -4.98 14.17
C ASP A 95 -24.26 -3.72 14.05
N GLY A 96 -23.38 -3.68 13.05
CA GLY A 96 -22.35 -2.66 12.94
C GLY A 96 -21.29 -2.73 14.05
N PRO A 97 -20.19 -1.96 13.92
CA PRO A 97 -19.11 -1.95 14.91
C PRO A 97 -19.53 -1.41 16.27
N LEU A 98 -18.85 -1.89 17.30
CA LEU A 98 -18.89 -1.36 18.66
C LEU A 98 -18.45 0.12 18.71
N LEU A 99 -19.25 0.96 19.36
CA LEU A 99 -18.97 2.40 19.51
C LEU A 99 -18.57 2.77 20.94
N SER A 100 -19.40 2.37 21.90
CA SER A 100 -19.21 2.72 23.30
C SER A 100 -19.98 1.76 24.20
N TRP A 101 -19.67 1.76 25.48
CA TRP A 101 -20.46 1.01 26.45
C TRP A 101 -21.47 1.93 27.13
N SER A 102 -22.72 1.46 27.23
CA SER A 102 -23.78 2.12 27.98
C SER A 102 -23.83 1.59 29.41
N TYR A 103 -23.44 2.42 30.38
CA TYR A 103 -23.53 2.09 31.81
C TYR A 103 -24.96 1.93 32.31
N LYS A 104 -25.91 2.65 31.70
CA LYS A 104 -27.35 2.56 32.03
C LYS A 104 -27.94 1.20 31.66
N THR A 105 -27.66 0.75 30.43
CA THR A 105 -28.24 -0.51 29.90
C THR A 105 -27.34 -1.72 30.15
N LYS A 106 -26.11 -1.51 30.64
CA LYS A 106 -25.06 -2.52 30.78
C LYS A 106 -24.85 -3.32 29.49
N ASN A 107 -24.83 -2.60 28.36
CA ASN A 107 -24.64 -3.20 27.04
C ASN A 107 -23.81 -2.29 26.12
N TRP A 108 -23.27 -2.85 25.05
CA TRP A 108 -22.55 -2.11 24.02
C TRP A 108 -23.51 -1.36 23.08
N ASN A 109 -23.22 -0.09 22.86
CA ASN A 109 -23.81 0.69 21.79
C ASN A 109 -23.08 0.35 20.48
N ARG A 110 -23.85 0.10 19.42
CA ARG A 110 -23.35 -0.19 18.08
C ARG A 110 -23.94 0.78 17.06
N SER A 111 -23.24 0.97 15.96
CA SER A 111 -23.71 1.87 14.88
C SER A 111 -24.94 1.34 14.13
N LYS A 112 -25.11 0.01 14.05
CA LYS A 112 -26.14 -0.70 13.27
C LYS A 112 -26.05 -0.46 11.75
N ASN A 113 -26.45 -1.46 10.97
CA ASN A 113 -26.64 -1.37 9.51
C ASN A 113 -25.45 -0.75 8.75
N LYS A 114 -24.22 -1.17 9.06
CA LYS A 114 -23.01 -0.64 8.43
C LYS A 114 -22.72 -1.38 7.13
N VAL A 115 -22.47 -0.65 6.05
CA VAL A 115 -21.93 -1.25 4.82
C VAL A 115 -20.44 -1.55 5.01
N VAL A 116 -20.05 -2.78 4.72
CA VAL A 116 -18.69 -3.31 4.91
C VAL A 116 -18.17 -3.99 3.64
N CYS A 117 -16.86 -4.11 3.55
CA CYS A 117 -16.17 -4.96 2.60
C CYS A 117 -15.74 -6.26 3.31
N LEU A 118 -15.97 -7.38 2.63
CA LEU A 118 -15.57 -8.72 3.04
C LEU A 118 -14.44 -9.18 2.10
N LYS A 119 -13.22 -9.29 2.61
CA LYS A 119 -12.05 -9.73 1.84
C LYS A 119 -11.70 -11.17 2.20
N SER A 120 -11.86 -12.09 1.25
CA SER A 120 -11.37 -13.47 1.34
C SER A 120 -9.99 -13.55 0.68
N LEU A 121 -9.01 -14.19 1.32
CA LEU A 121 -7.70 -14.42 0.73
C LEU A 121 -7.76 -15.73 -0.07
N ASP A 122 -7.46 -15.66 -1.36
CA ASP A 122 -7.58 -16.79 -2.26
C ASP A 122 -6.53 -17.86 -1.93
N GLY A 123 -6.95 -19.11 -1.71
CA GLY A 123 -6.03 -20.23 -1.53
C GLY A 123 -5.30 -20.25 -0.18
N SER A 124 -5.59 -19.34 0.75
CA SER A 124 -4.99 -19.35 2.09
C SER A 124 -5.68 -20.39 2.99
N THR A 125 -5.36 -21.68 2.79
CA THR A 125 -5.48 -22.64 3.90
C THR A 125 -4.48 -22.32 5.02
N ASN A 126 -3.50 -21.46 4.76
CA ASN A 126 -2.52 -20.99 5.72
C ASN A 126 -3.07 -19.86 6.60
N LYS A 127 -3.59 -20.23 7.77
CA LYS A 127 -4.11 -19.30 8.79
C LYS A 127 -3.07 -18.26 9.25
N ASN A 128 -1.78 -18.59 9.23
CA ASN A 128 -0.72 -17.68 9.67
C ASN A 128 -0.60 -16.47 8.74
N GLU A 129 -0.66 -16.68 7.42
CA GLU A 129 -0.62 -15.59 6.44
C GLU A 129 -1.82 -14.65 6.60
N PHE A 130 -3.01 -15.22 6.83
CA PHE A 130 -4.23 -14.46 7.09
C PHE A 130 -4.12 -13.60 8.35
N LEU A 131 -3.69 -14.18 9.47
CA LEU A 131 -3.51 -13.44 10.73
C LEU A 131 -2.39 -12.40 10.63
N GLN A 132 -1.31 -12.71 9.91
CA GLN A 132 -0.19 -11.79 9.70
C GLN A 132 -0.62 -10.55 8.89
N GLU A 133 -1.49 -10.71 7.89
CA GLU A 133 -2.05 -9.59 7.13
C GLU A 133 -2.84 -8.65 8.05
N ILE A 134 -3.72 -9.21 8.90
CA ILE A 134 -4.48 -8.43 9.87
C ILE A 134 -3.53 -7.72 10.83
N GLU A 135 -2.58 -8.44 11.43
CA GLU A 135 -1.61 -7.86 12.37
C GLU A 135 -0.82 -6.71 11.75
N ASN A 136 -0.34 -6.87 10.52
CA ASN A 136 0.38 -5.81 9.81
C ASN A 136 -0.50 -4.58 9.58
N GLN A 137 -1.75 -4.76 9.14
CA GLN A 137 -2.66 -3.64 8.92
C GLN A 137 -3.06 -2.95 10.23
N LEU A 138 -3.17 -3.69 11.33
CA LEU A 138 -3.49 -3.13 12.65
C LEU A 138 -2.43 -2.16 13.16
N LYS A 139 -1.15 -2.31 12.77
CA LYS A 139 -0.05 -1.35 13.09
C LYS A 139 -0.33 0.06 12.56
N PHE A 140 -1.10 0.17 11.47
CA PHE A 140 -1.40 1.43 10.78
C PHE A 140 -2.82 1.93 11.00
N ARG A 141 -3.54 1.33 11.96
CA ARG A 141 -4.93 1.67 12.25
C ARG A 141 -5.07 3.14 12.69
N GLY A 142 -5.83 3.90 11.89
CA GLY A 142 -6.01 5.35 12.09
C GLY A 142 -4.86 6.21 11.57
N LYS A 143 -3.95 5.63 10.78
CA LYS A 143 -2.82 6.28 10.10
C LYS A 143 -2.93 6.09 8.58
N ASN A 144 -4.05 6.49 7.99
CA ASN A 144 -4.34 6.34 6.56
C ASN A 144 -4.38 4.88 6.04
N ALA A 145 -4.58 3.88 6.90
CA ALA A 145 -4.99 2.54 6.51
C ALA A 145 -6.50 2.37 6.59
N ILE A 146 -7.07 1.47 5.78
CA ILE A 146 -8.51 1.15 5.86
C ILE A 146 -8.81 0.42 7.18
N THR A 147 -9.95 0.74 7.79
CA THR A 147 -10.30 0.17 9.11
C THR A 147 -10.70 -1.29 8.98
N ILE A 148 -10.07 -2.18 9.75
CA ILE A 148 -10.54 -3.55 9.99
C ILE A 148 -11.47 -3.54 11.20
N TYR A 149 -12.66 -4.12 11.05
CA TYR A 149 -13.63 -4.31 12.13
C TYR A 149 -13.52 -5.69 12.77
N GLY A 150 -13.23 -6.73 12.00
CA GLY A 150 -13.30 -8.07 12.52
C GLY A 150 -12.92 -9.17 11.54
N ILE A 151 -13.18 -10.39 11.99
CA ILE A 151 -13.01 -11.63 11.25
C ILE A 151 -14.38 -12.31 11.19
N THR A 152 -14.70 -12.91 10.04
CA THR A 152 -15.81 -13.84 9.89
C THR A 152 -15.33 -15.09 9.16
N LYS A 153 -16.19 -16.08 9.02
CA LYS A 153 -15.91 -17.31 8.27
C LYS A 153 -17.06 -17.60 7.33
N ASN A 154 -16.75 -17.68 6.03
CA ASN A 154 -17.74 -18.01 5.02
C ASN A 154 -18.15 -19.49 5.19
N PRO A 155 -19.42 -19.81 5.50
CA PRO A 155 -19.83 -21.18 5.79
C PRO A 155 -19.79 -22.08 4.55
N THR A 156 -19.98 -21.53 3.35
CA THR A 156 -19.99 -22.29 2.10
C THR A 156 -18.58 -22.67 1.64
N LYS A 157 -17.62 -21.76 1.83
CA LYS A 157 -16.22 -21.96 1.40
C LYS A 157 -15.30 -22.47 2.51
N ASN A 158 -15.75 -22.41 3.77
CA ASN A 158 -14.95 -22.70 4.95
C ASN A 158 -13.66 -21.82 5.03
N GLU A 159 -13.76 -20.59 4.54
CA GLU A 159 -12.65 -19.63 4.46
C GLU A 159 -12.83 -18.50 5.49
N TYR A 160 -11.74 -18.11 6.15
CA TYR A 160 -11.73 -16.89 6.97
C TYR A 160 -11.72 -15.64 6.08
N VAL A 161 -12.43 -14.62 6.54
CA VAL A 161 -12.70 -13.40 5.78
C VAL A 161 -12.45 -12.19 6.67
N ILE A 162 -11.69 -11.22 6.17
CA ILE A 162 -11.44 -9.95 6.85
C ILE A 162 -12.64 -9.03 6.62
N VAL A 163 -13.21 -8.49 7.69
CA VAL A 163 -14.32 -7.54 7.66
C VAL A 163 -13.75 -6.14 7.84
N MET A 164 -13.87 -5.30 6.81
CA MET A 164 -13.28 -3.96 6.77
C MET A 164 -14.28 -2.90 6.32
N ASP A 165 -13.93 -1.64 6.53
CA ASP A 165 -14.76 -0.51 6.08
C ASP A 165 -14.88 -0.49 4.55
N TYR A 166 -16.08 -0.18 4.06
CA TYR A 166 -16.35 -0.16 2.63
C TYR A 166 -15.95 1.18 2.01
N ALA A 167 -14.94 1.16 1.14
CA ALA A 167 -14.53 2.31 0.36
C ALA A 167 -15.53 2.59 -0.77
N LYS A 168 -16.34 3.64 -0.63
CA LYS A 168 -17.43 3.98 -1.56
C LYS A 168 -16.98 4.10 -3.01
N TYR A 169 -15.79 4.66 -3.25
CA TYR A 169 -15.24 4.87 -4.60
C TYR A 169 -14.36 3.71 -5.07
N GLY A 170 -14.24 2.63 -4.28
CA GLY A 170 -13.39 1.48 -4.60
C GLY A 170 -11.91 1.83 -4.57
N SER A 171 -11.12 1.17 -5.43
CA SER A 171 -9.70 1.48 -5.58
C SER A 171 -9.48 2.86 -6.22
N LEU A 172 -8.30 3.45 -6.00
CA LEU A 172 -7.89 4.70 -6.63
C LEU A 172 -7.98 4.58 -8.15
N ARG A 173 -7.61 3.43 -8.72
CA ARG A 173 -7.74 3.17 -10.15
C ARG A 173 -9.18 3.32 -10.64
N LYS A 174 -10.14 2.79 -9.89
CA LYS A 174 -11.58 2.89 -10.18
C LYS A 174 -12.10 4.32 -10.02
N LEU A 175 -11.68 5.01 -8.96
CA LEU A 175 -12.02 6.42 -8.75
C LEU A 175 -11.57 7.27 -9.93
N LEU A 176 -10.31 7.14 -10.37
CA LEU A 176 -9.76 7.92 -11.47
C LEU A 176 -10.52 7.63 -12.78
N ASN A 177 -10.86 6.37 -13.08
CA ASN A 177 -11.64 6.06 -14.27
C ASN A 177 -13.03 6.73 -14.27
N GLN A 178 -13.65 6.88 -13.10
CA GLN A 178 -15.02 7.40 -12.97
C GLN A 178 -15.08 8.92 -12.77
N LYS A 179 -14.08 9.50 -12.10
CA LYS A 179 -14.15 10.82 -11.50
C LYS A 179 -13.02 11.76 -11.89
N PHE A 180 -12.05 11.33 -12.69
CA PHE A 180 -10.88 12.15 -13.01
C PHE A 180 -11.22 13.53 -13.58
N LYS A 181 -12.19 13.65 -14.48
CA LYS A 181 -12.65 14.96 -15.02
C LYS A 181 -13.23 15.91 -13.97
N GLU A 182 -13.69 15.38 -12.83
CA GLU A 182 -14.22 16.18 -11.72
C GLU A 182 -13.09 16.66 -10.78
N LEU A 183 -11.87 16.13 -10.90
CA LEU A 183 -10.78 16.41 -9.98
C LEU A 183 -9.96 17.64 -10.41
N THR A 184 -10.00 18.67 -9.57
CA THR A 184 -9.08 19.81 -9.64
C THR A 184 -7.66 19.41 -9.25
N TRP A 185 -6.67 20.26 -9.58
CA TRP A 185 -5.28 20.07 -9.11
C TRP A 185 -5.19 19.99 -7.58
N ARG A 186 -5.99 20.79 -6.88
CA ARG A 186 -6.07 20.74 -5.41
C ARG A 186 -6.55 19.36 -4.93
N GLU A 187 -7.61 18.80 -5.52
CA GLU A 187 -8.10 17.48 -5.13
C GLU A 187 -7.12 16.36 -5.48
N LYS A 188 -6.46 16.44 -6.66
CA LYS A 188 -5.36 15.53 -7.05
C LYS A 188 -4.24 15.56 -6.02
N SER A 189 -3.80 16.75 -5.60
CA SER A 189 -2.80 16.92 -4.54
C SER A 189 -3.29 16.40 -3.19
N GLY A 190 -4.57 16.58 -2.85
CA GLY A 190 -5.17 16.04 -1.63
C GLY A 190 -5.18 14.51 -1.60
N ILE A 191 -5.51 13.87 -2.72
CA ILE A 191 -5.40 12.41 -2.90
C ILE A 191 -3.95 11.97 -2.60
N LEU A 192 -2.96 12.57 -3.28
CA LEU A 192 -1.56 12.22 -3.10
C LEU A 192 -1.05 12.47 -1.67
N LEU A 193 -1.53 13.53 -1.01
CA LEU A 193 -1.17 13.86 0.37
C LEU A 193 -1.61 12.77 1.35
N THR A 194 -2.84 12.25 1.19
CA THR A 194 -3.32 11.15 2.05
C THR A 194 -2.56 9.85 1.81
N ILE A 195 -2.16 9.58 0.56
CA ILE A 195 -1.40 8.39 0.18
C ILE A 195 0.02 8.46 0.73
N ILE A 196 0.73 9.56 0.51
CA ILE A 196 2.12 9.71 0.98
C ILE A 196 2.20 9.77 2.50
N GLN A 197 1.19 10.34 3.18
CA GLN A 197 1.11 10.29 4.64
C GLN A 197 1.01 8.84 5.14
N GLY A 198 0.21 8.01 4.48
CA GLY A 198 0.13 6.58 4.80
C GLY A 198 1.46 5.87 4.57
N LEU A 199 2.13 6.15 3.45
CA LEU A 199 3.41 5.54 3.12
C LEU A 199 4.54 5.99 4.08
N GLU A 200 4.56 7.26 4.46
CA GLU A 200 5.46 7.78 5.49
C GLU A 200 5.28 7.02 6.82
N ASN A 201 4.03 6.79 7.25
CA ASN A 201 3.76 6.02 8.47
C ASN A 201 4.30 4.58 8.37
N ILE A 202 4.24 3.94 7.19
CA ILE A 202 4.84 2.63 6.94
C ILE A 202 6.36 2.74 7.05
N HIS A 203 6.96 3.73 6.41
CA HIS A 203 8.41 3.90 6.38
C HIS A 203 9.02 4.26 7.73
N GLU A 204 8.34 5.06 8.55
CA GLU A 204 8.76 5.40 9.93
C GLU A 204 8.80 4.18 10.86
N MET A 205 8.03 3.13 10.55
CA MET A 205 8.09 1.85 11.27
C MET A 205 9.20 0.93 10.76
N SER A 206 10.10 1.42 9.89
CA SER A 206 11.13 0.62 9.21
C SER A 206 10.55 -0.55 8.42
N LEU A 207 9.33 -0.36 7.91
CA LEU A 207 8.62 -1.30 7.03
C LEU A 207 8.60 -0.75 5.61
N MET A 208 8.23 -1.63 4.69
CA MET A 208 8.02 -1.32 3.28
C MET A 208 6.84 -2.12 2.73
N HIS A 209 6.12 -1.54 1.77
CA HIS A 209 4.85 -2.08 1.28
C HIS A 209 5.02 -3.22 0.27
N LYS A 210 6.03 -3.14 -0.61
CA LYS A 210 6.38 -4.13 -1.66
C LYS A 210 5.43 -4.23 -2.85
N ASP A 211 4.14 -3.97 -2.65
CA ASP A 211 3.13 -4.04 -3.72
C ASP A 211 2.32 -2.75 -3.78
N PHE A 212 3.01 -1.62 -3.86
CA PHE A 212 2.39 -0.29 -3.77
C PHE A 212 1.90 0.17 -5.15
N HIS A 213 0.59 0.26 -5.34
CA HIS A 213 -0.01 0.67 -6.62
C HIS A 213 -1.44 1.20 -6.41
N SER A 214 -2.03 1.83 -7.43
CA SER A 214 -3.39 2.42 -7.33
C SER A 214 -4.50 1.41 -7.05
N GLY A 215 -4.30 0.13 -7.38
CA GLY A 215 -5.18 -0.97 -6.96
C GLY A 215 -5.22 -1.24 -5.44
N ASN A 216 -4.11 -1.02 -4.71
CA ASN A 216 -3.99 -1.25 -3.26
C ASN A 216 -4.22 0.05 -2.44
N ILE A 217 -4.79 1.06 -3.09
CA ILE A 217 -5.25 2.30 -2.47
C ILE A 217 -6.75 2.36 -2.67
N VAL A 218 -7.51 2.58 -1.61
CA VAL A 218 -8.98 2.63 -1.64
C VAL A 218 -9.50 3.97 -1.14
N ASN A 219 -10.62 4.43 -1.70
CA ASN A 219 -11.13 5.78 -1.49
C ASN A 219 -12.50 5.77 -0.80
N GLN A 220 -12.55 6.28 0.43
CA GLN A 220 -13.81 6.49 1.15
C GLN A 220 -14.55 7.73 0.65
N HIS A 221 -13.78 8.77 0.33
CA HIS A 221 -14.21 10.04 -0.25
C HIS A 221 -13.30 10.40 -1.45
N LEU A 222 -13.65 11.46 -2.21
CA LEU A 222 -12.87 11.86 -3.39
C LEU A 222 -11.38 12.07 -3.08
N THR A 223 -11.07 12.69 -1.94
CA THR A 223 -9.69 12.97 -1.49
C THR A 223 -9.29 12.16 -0.25
N GLY A 224 -10.15 11.27 0.24
CA GLY A 224 -9.92 10.44 1.43
C GLY A 224 -9.42 9.05 1.04
N SER A 225 -8.13 8.95 0.70
CA SER A 225 -7.49 7.69 0.29
C SER A 225 -6.90 6.94 1.48
N HIS A 226 -6.96 5.61 1.42
CA HIS A 226 -6.41 4.71 2.41
C HIS A 226 -5.60 3.60 1.75
N ILE A 227 -4.47 3.24 2.34
CA ILE A 227 -3.67 2.09 1.92
C ILE A 227 -4.33 0.81 2.45
N THR A 228 -4.28 -0.25 1.66
CA THR A 228 -4.72 -1.61 2.01
C THR A 228 -3.70 -2.66 1.54
N ASP A 229 -4.01 -3.94 1.73
CA ASP A 229 -3.20 -5.07 1.25
C ASP A 229 -1.78 -5.15 1.84
N PHE A 230 -1.71 -5.13 3.17
CA PHE A 230 -0.46 -5.22 3.96
C PHE A 230 0.12 -6.65 4.08
N GLY A 231 -0.41 -7.62 3.32
CA GLY A 231 0.03 -9.03 3.39
C GLY A 231 1.50 -9.22 3.00
N LEU A 232 2.03 -8.36 2.14
CA LEU A 232 3.44 -8.36 1.74
C LEU A 232 4.31 -7.39 2.55
N CYS A 233 3.77 -6.62 3.50
CA CYS A 233 4.57 -5.69 4.30
C CYS A 233 5.62 -6.41 5.14
N LYS A 234 6.88 -5.97 5.01
CA LYS A 234 8.03 -6.61 5.67
C LYS A 234 9.02 -5.59 6.23
N PRO A 235 9.80 -5.94 7.28
CA PRO A 235 10.94 -5.15 7.74
C PRO A 235 11.99 -5.00 6.65
N VAL A 236 12.64 -3.84 6.60
CA VAL A 236 13.74 -3.55 5.66
C VAL A 236 14.93 -4.52 5.84
N SER A 237 15.09 -5.12 7.02
CA SER A 237 16.13 -6.11 7.30
C SER A 237 15.87 -7.50 6.69
N GLU A 238 14.62 -7.81 6.32
CA GLU A 238 14.24 -9.13 5.81
C GLU A 238 14.49 -9.22 4.30
N LYS A 239 15.69 -9.66 3.92
CA LYS A 239 16.04 -9.95 2.53
C LYS A 239 15.59 -11.37 2.18
N ASN A 240 14.42 -11.52 1.57
CA ASN A 240 13.98 -12.81 1.05
C ASN A 240 13.80 -12.75 -0.49
N PRO A 241 14.85 -13.06 -1.27
CA PRO A 241 14.86 -12.88 -2.72
C PRO A 241 14.25 -14.06 -3.50
N GLU A 242 13.60 -15.04 -2.85
CA GLU A 242 13.13 -16.23 -3.57
C GLU A 242 12.03 -15.91 -4.57
N LYS A 243 11.10 -15.00 -4.23
CA LYS A 243 9.95 -14.65 -5.08
C LYS A 243 9.75 -13.15 -5.14
N VAL A 244 9.70 -12.61 -6.35
CA VAL A 244 9.41 -11.20 -6.63
C VAL A 244 7.94 -11.09 -7.01
N PHE A 245 7.16 -10.31 -6.27
CA PHE A 245 5.73 -10.11 -6.52
C PHE A 245 5.44 -8.65 -6.83
N GLY A 246 4.58 -8.39 -7.80
CA GLY A 246 4.09 -7.04 -8.02
C GLY A 246 3.45 -6.85 -9.39
N ILE A 247 3.38 -5.58 -9.80
CA ILE A 247 2.88 -5.14 -11.10
C ILE A 247 4.01 -4.41 -11.81
N ILE A 248 4.57 -5.01 -12.87
CA ILE A 248 5.75 -4.51 -13.61
C ILE A 248 5.77 -2.97 -13.78
N PRO A 249 4.70 -2.33 -14.29
CA PRO A 249 4.62 -0.88 -14.40
C PRO A 249 4.92 -0.02 -13.16
N TYR A 250 4.71 -0.54 -11.95
CA TYR A 250 4.94 0.18 -10.69
C TYR A 250 6.27 -0.17 -10.05
N MET A 251 6.93 -1.23 -10.52
CA MET A 251 8.10 -1.78 -9.85
C MET A 251 9.36 -1.02 -10.24
N ALA A 252 10.19 -0.73 -9.23
CA ALA A 252 11.45 -0.05 -9.43
C ALA A 252 12.46 -0.91 -10.22
N PRO A 253 13.39 -0.30 -10.99
CA PRO A 253 14.39 -1.02 -11.77
C PRO A 253 15.23 -2.01 -10.95
N GLU A 254 15.62 -1.65 -9.73
CA GLU A 254 16.39 -2.52 -8.84
C GLU A 254 15.59 -3.72 -8.33
N THR A 255 14.28 -3.53 -8.12
CA THR A 255 13.37 -4.61 -7.72
C THR A 255 13.13 -5.58 -8.87
N LEU A 256 12.94 -5.07 -10.09
CA LEU A 256 12.79 -5.90 -11.28
C LEU A 256 14.07 -6.68 -11.64
N ASN A 257 15.24 -6.04 -11.52
CA ASN A 257 16.51 -6.64 -11.90
C ASN A 257 17.05 -7.64 -10.84
N LYS A 258 17.02 -7.26 -9.56
CA LYS A 258 17.67 -8.01 -8.48
C LYS A 258 16.71 -8.62 -7.48
N GLY A 259 15.43 -8.24 -7.52
CA GLY A 259 14.50 -8.53 -6.42
C GLY A 259 14.76 -7.68 -5.18
N ASP A 260 15.53 -6.60 -5.32
CA ASP A 260 15.90 -5.71 -4.21
C ASP A 260 14.75 -4.78 -3.89
N TYR A 261 14.08 -5.11 -2.80
CA TYR A 261 12.95 -4.41 -2.23
C TYR A 261 13.44 -3.41 -1.18
N SER A 262 13.00 -2.16 -1.27
CA SER A 262 13.36 -1.10 -0.32
C SER A 262 12.27 -0.05 -0.15
N GLN A 263 12.39 0.82 0.86
CA GLN A 263 11.52 2.00 0.98
C GLN A 263 11.61 2.90 -0.28
N ALA A 264 12.80 3.04 -0.87
CA ALA A 264 12.99 3.78 -2.12
C ALA A 264 12.27 3.13 -3.32
N SER A 265 12.06 1.80 -3.30
CA SER A 265 11.24 1.12 -4.33
C SER A 265 9.74 1.41 -4.17
N ASP A 266 9.24 1.59 -2.94
CA ASP A 266 7.88 2.08 -2.72
C ASP A 266 7.74 3.54 -3.21
N ILE A 267 8.78 4.37 -3.05
CA ILE A 267 8.79 5.76 -3.57
C ILE A 267 8.70 5.78 -5.10
N TYR A 268 9.44 4.90 -5.78
CA TYR A 268 9.31 4.75 -7.23
C TYR A 268 7.86 4.42 -7.62
N SER A 269 7.26 3.48 -6.90
CA SER A 269 5.87 3.07 -7.09
C SER A 269 4.89 4.23 -6.84
N PHE A 270 5.17 5.07 -5.83
CA PHE A 270 4.41 6.30 -5.57
C PHE A 270 4.52 7.28 -6.74
N GLY A 271 5.68 7.43 -7.37
CA GLY A 271 5.85 8.22 -8.59
C GLY A 271 4.94 7.76 -9.74
N MET A 272 4.76 6.44 -9.87
CA MET A 272 3.83 5.87 -10.85
C MET A 272 2.37 6.16 -10.49
N ILE A 273 2.02 6.16 -9.21
CA ILE A 273 0.69 6.59 -8.74
C ILE A 273 0.48 8.09 -9.00
N MET A 274 1.51 8.93 -8.83
CA MET A 274 1.42 10.36 -9.17
C MET A 274 1.09 10.56 -10.65
N LEU A 275 1.75 9.81 -11.56
CA LEU A 275 1.43 9.83 -12.98
C LEU A 275 -0.05 9.51 -13.24
N GLU A 276 -0.58 8.47 -12.62
CA GLU A 276 -1.99 8.10 -12.76
C GLU A 276 -2.94 9.17 -12.24
N VAL A 277 -2.65 9.76 -11.08
CA VAL A 277 -3.50 10.80 -10.48
C VAL A 277 -3.47 12.08 -11.31
N PHE A 278 -2.34 12.40 -11.94
CA PHE A 278 -2.22 13.62 -12.75
C PHE A 278 -2.81 13.46 -14.15
N THR A 279 -2.63 12.29 -14.76
CA THR A 279 -2.94 12.07 -16.18
C THR A 279 -4.12 11.15 -16.42
N SER A 280 -4.66 10.46 -15.41
CA SER A 280 -5.61 9.33 -15.54
C SER A 280 -5.06 8.06 -16.19
N TYR A 281 -3.94 8.12 -16.92
CA TYR A 281 -3.39 6.98 -17.63
C TYR A 281 -2.57 6.07 -16.70
N PRO A 282 -2.83 4.76 -16.69
CA PRO A 282 -1.93 3.78 -16.08
C PRO A 282 -0.53 3.83 -16.72
N PRO A 283 0.55 3.65 -15.95
CA PRO A 283 1.90 3.57 -16.51
C PRO A 283 1.99 2.42 -17.52
N TYR A 284 2.54 2.71 -18.71
CA TYR A 284 2.77 1.73 -19.79
C TYR A 284 1.50 1.04 -20.33
N PHE A 285 0.33 1.67 -20.25
CA PHE A 285 -0.97 1.07 -20.62
C PHE A 285 -1.08 0.50 -22.03
N ASN A 286 -0.32 1.05 -22.99
CA ASN A 286 -0.42 0.75 -24.41
C ASN A 286 0.62 -0.27 -24.90
N ILE A 287 1.36 -0.94 -23.99
CA ILE A 287 2.38 -1.94 -24.36
C ILE A 287 2.23 -3.24 -23.54
N PRO A 288 2.78 -4.37 -24.02
CA PRO A 288 2.82 -5.61 -23.25
C PRO A 288 3.58 -5.48 -21.92
N HIS A 289 3.09 -6.12 -20.86
CA HIS A 289 3.81 -6.20 -19.57
C HIS A 289 4.59 -7.51 -19.46
N ASP A 290 5.60 -7.66 -20.31
CA ASP A 290 6.44 -8.85 -20.42
C ASP A 290 7.92 -8.55 -20.10
N ALA A 291 8.80 -9.51 -20.37
CA ALA A 291 10.23 -9.38 -20.12
C ALA A 291 10.89 -8.25 -20.92
N SER A 292 10.34 -7.86 -22.08
CA SER A 292 10.89 -6.73 -22.86
C SER A 292 10.71 -5.43 -22.09
N LEU A 293 9.49 -5.20 -21.57
CA LEU A 293 9.21 -4.01 -20.76
C LEU A 293 10.10 -3.97 -19.50
N VAL A 294 10.31 -5.12 -18.85
CA VAL A 294 11.23 -5.21 -17.72
C VAL A 294 12.64 -4.74 -18.11
N MET A 295 13.18 -5.25 -19.23
CA MET A 295 14.50 -4.87 -19.72
C MET A 295 14.58 -3.38 -20.08
N ASP A 296 13.52 -2.82 -20.67
CA ASP A 296 13.49 -1.41 -21.05
C ASP A 296 13.42 -0.49 -19.82
N ILE A 297 12.63 -0.83 -18.80
CA ILE A 297 12.61 -0.12 -17.51
C ILE A 297 14.00 -0.17 -16.86
N CYS A 298 14.66 -1.33 -16.87
CA CYS A 298 16.02 -1.49 -16.37
C CYS A 298 17.08 -0.73 -17.19
N LYS A 299 16.76 -0.30 -18.42
CA LYS A 299 17.59 0.60 -19.25
C LYS A 299 17.21 2.08 -19.10
N GLY A 300 16.25 2.40 -18.22
CA GLY A 300 15.82 3.77 -17.94
C GLY A 300 14.60 4.24 -18.74
N LEU A 301 13.83 3.33 -19.35
CA LEU A 301 12.55 3.68 -19.97
C LEU A 301 11.60 4.29 -18.93
N LYS A 302 11.13 5.51 -19.21
CA LYS A 302 10.13 6.21 -18.41
C LYS A 302 8.75 6.10 -19.09
N PRO A 303 7.65 6.10 -18.33
CA PRO A 303 6.32 6.09 -18.90
C PRO A 303 6.01 7.43 -19.58
N GLU A 304 5.08 7.40 -20.52
CA GLU A 304 4.61 8.57 -21.24
C GLU A 304 3.76 9.48 -20.35
N ILE A 305 3.95 10.80 -20.45
CA ILE A 305 3.12 11.81 -19.78
C ILE A 305 2.15 12.39 -20.82
N LYS A 306 0.85 12.12 -20.67
CA LYS A 306 -0.20 12.42 -21.67
C LYS A 306 -0.76 13.85 -21.61
N CYS A 307 -0.43 14.63 -20.58
CA CYS A 307 -0.93 15.99 -20.41
C CYS A 307 0.11 16.87 -19.73
N GLU A 308 -0.08 18.18 -19.80
CA GLU A 308 0.73 19.11 -19.01
C GLU A 308 0.43 18.95 -17.51
N ILE A 309 1.45 19.13 -16.68
CA ILE A 309 1.40 18.99 -15.21
C ILE A 309 2.09 20.23 -14.63
N PRO A 310 1.58 20.85 -13.55
CA PRO A 310 2.27 21.96 -12.88
C PRO A 310 3.71 21.59 -12.57
N GLN A 311 4.65 22.49 -12.84
CA GLN A 311 6.08 22.22 -12.92
C GLN A 311 6.61 21.57 -11.64
N LEU A 312 6.22 22.11 -10.48
CA LEU A 312 6.64 21.56 -9.19
C LEU A 312 6.17 20.11 -8.99
N LEU A 313 4.91 19.81 -9.34
CA LEU A 313 4.35 18.47 -9.22
C LEU A 313 4.99 17.48 -10.18
N LYS A 314 5.29 17.95 -11.41
CA LYS A 314 6.04 17.18 -12.40
C LYS A 314 7.42 16.84 -11.88
N GLU A 315 8.19 17.82 -11.41
CA GLU A 315 9.53 17.58 -10.85
C GLU A 315 9.54 16.61 -9.66
N LEU A 316 8.53 16.68 -8.79
CA LEU A 316 8.40 15.73 -7.67
C LEU A 316 8.15 14.30 -8.16
N MET A 317 7.21 14.12 -9.10
CA MET A 317 6.92 12.84 -9.73
C MET A 317 8.18 12.29 -10.42
N GLU A 318 8.87 13.15 -11.17
CA GLU A 318 10.07 12.77 -11.91
C GLU A 318 11.31 12.54 -11.03
N LYS A 319 11.32 13.00 -9.77
CA LYS A 319 12.37 12.60 -8.81
C LYS A 319 12.10 11.20 -8.23
N CYS A 320 10.82 10.83 -8.10
CA CYS A 320 10.44 9.52 -7.57
C CYS A 320 10.88 8.37 -8.49
N TRP A 321 10.82 8.55 -9.82
CA TRP A 321 11.18 7.50 -10.78
C TRP A 321 12.69 7.45 -11.13
N ASN A 322 13.55 8.15 -10.37
CA ASN A 322 14.99 8.18 -10.66
C ASN A 322 15.58 6.77 -10.63
N PHE A 323 16.51 6.50 -11.54
CA PHE A 323 17.11 5.18 -11.67
C PHE A 323 17.87 4.75 -10.41
N ASP A 324 18.71 5.64 -9.87
CA ASP A 324 19.41 5.41 -8.60
C ASP A 324 18.45 5.61 -7.41
N PRO A 325 18.14 4.55 -6.63
CA PRO A 325 17.23 4.64 -5.49
C PRO A 325 17.70 5.64 -4.42
N LEU A 326 19.02 5.90 -4.29
CA LEU A 326 19.56 6.84 -3.29
C LEU A 326 19.26 8.30 -3.62
N THR A 327 18.92 8.59 -4.88
CA THR A 327 18.59 9.95 -5.34
C THR A 327 17.10 10.26 -5.25
N ARG A 328 16.27 9.26 -4.92
CA ARG A 328 14.84 9.43 -4.73
C ARG A 328 14.58 10.11 -3.37
N PRO A 329 13.60 11.01 -3.27
CA PRO A 329 13.25 11.63 -2.00
C PRO A 329 12.66 10.58 -1.05
N ILE A 330 12.77 10.81 0.26
CA ILE A 330 12.08 9.96 1.25
C ILE A 330 10.61 10.40 1.40
N ALA A 331 9.75 9.50 1.89
CA ALA A 331 8.30 9.78 2.03
C ALA A 331 8.01 11.08 2.81
N LYS A 332 8.77 11.35 3.87
CA LYS A 332 8.67 12.56 4.69
C LYS A 332 8.94 13.85 3.91
N GLU A 333 9.94 13.83 3.02
CA GLU A 333 10.28 15.00 2.18
C GLU A 333 9.19 15.25 1.14
N LEU A 334 8.64 14.19 0.55
CA LEU A 334 7.51 14.28 -0.37
C LEU A 334 6.26 14.80 0.33
N MET A 335 5.95 14.29 1.53
CA MET A 335 4.84 14.76 2.35
C MET A 335 4.94 16.27 2.62
N SER A 336 6.12 16.74 3.05
CA SER A 336 6.37 18.16 3.30
C SER A 336 6.17 19.03 2.05
N GLN A 337 6.69 18.59 0.90
CA GLN A 337 6.60 19.34 -0.35
C GLN A 337 5.17 19.36 -0.92
N LEU A 338 4.46 18.22 -0.89
CA LEU A 338 3.06 18.14 -1.30
C LEU A 338 2.14 18.92 -0.35
N ALA A 339 2.39 18.87 0.96
CA ALA A 339 1.64 19.66 1.95
C ALA A 339 1.84 21.16 1.69
N LYS A 340 3.08 21.59 1.43
CA LYS A 340 3.38 22.97 1.06
C LYS A 340 2.59 23.36 -0.19
N TYR A 341 2.62 22.58 -1.26
CA TYR A 341 1.85 22.89 -2.47
C TYR A 341 0.33 22.94 -2.22
N TYR A 342 -0.20 22.06 -1.36
CA TYR A 342 -1.63 21.95 -1.10
C TYR A 342 -2.19 23.06 -0.20
N PHE A 343 -1.43 23.52 0.79
CA PHE A 343 -1.88 24.52 1.77
C PHE A 343 -1.41 25.95 1.47
N ASP A 344 -0.44 26.14 0.59
CA ASP A 344 0.09 27.46 0.23
C ASP A 344 -0.84 28.14 -0.77
N ASP A 345 -1.54 29.19 -0.34
CA ASP A 345 -2.51 29.95 -1.14
C ASP A 345 -1.84 31.04 -2.00
N LYS A 346 -0.59 30.81 -2.41
CA LYS A 346 0.12 31.77 -3.26
C LYS A 346 -0.50 31.79 -4.65
N GLU A 347 -0.79 33.01 -5.09
CA GLU A 347 -1.33 33.32 -6.41
C GLU A 347 -0.58 32.63 -7.57
N HIS A 348 0.75 32.49 -7.48
CA HIS A 348 1.52 31.83 -8.54
C HIS A 348 1.16 30.35 -8.76
N TYR A 349 0.82 29.58 -7.73
CA TYR A 349 0.43 28.17 -7.90
C TYR A 349 -0.95 28.07 -8.57
N TYR A 350 -1.87 28.96 -8.18
CA TYR A 350 -3.19 29.04 -8.81
C TYR A 350 -3.08 29.43 -10.29
N ASN A 351 -2.26 30.44 -10.60
CA ASN A 351 -2.03 30.89 -11.98
C ASN A 351 -1.37 29.79 -12.83
N GLU A 352 -0.43 29.03 -12.26
CA GLU A 352 0.19 27.89 -12.94
C GLU A 352 -0.81 26.76 -13.21
N GLN A 353 -1.68 26.43 -12.25
CA GLN A 353 -2.74 25.44 -12.42
C GLN A 353 -3.71 25.86 -13.53
N MET A 354 -4.18 27.11 -13.53
CA MET A 354 -5.07 27.62 -14.58
C MET A 354 -4.43 27.56 -15.97
N LYS A 355 -3.16 27.95 -16.10
CA LYS A 355 -2.42 27.86 -17.36
C LYS A 355 -2.30 26.40 -17.82
N THR A 356 -2.04 25.48 -16.89
CA THR A 356 -1.97 24.05 -17.18
C THR A 356 -3.31 23.50 -17.67
N ASP A 357 -4.41 23.92 -17.04
CA ASP A 357 -5.76 23.51 -17.47
C ASP A 357 -6.11 24.06 -18.86
N GLU A 358 -5.70 25.28 -19.18
CA GLU A 358 -5.88 25.85 -20.53
C GLU A 358 -5.11 25.07 -21.61
N LEU A 359 -3.86 24.69 -21.32
CA LEU A 359 -3.05 23.83 -22.21
C LEU A 359 -3.69 22.45 -22.39
N ASN A 360 -4.35 21.95 -21.34
CA ASN A 360 -5.04 20.67 -21.32
C ASN A 360 -6.51 20.73 -21.75
N LYS A 361 -7.00 21.83 -22.34
CA LYS A 361 -8.43 21.98 -22.70
C LYS A 361 -8.98 20.88 -23.63
N ASN A 362 -8.10 20.28 -24.45
CA ASN A 362 -8.43 19.20 -25.37
C ASN A 362 -7.92 17.82 -24.88
N PHE A 363 -7.52 17.72 -23.61
CA PHE A 363 -7.02 16.49 -23.03
C PHE A 363 -8.11 15.41 -23.01
N ILE A 364 -7.75 14.20 -23.46
CA ILE A 364 -8.63 13.04 -23.46
C ILE A 364 -8.27 12.19 -22.24
N GLN A 365 -9.24 12.00 -21.35
CA GLN A 365 -9.10 11.07 -20.23
C GLN A 365 -8.95 9.64 -20.77
N TYR A 366 -8.10 8.85 -20.11
CA TYR A 366 -7.90 7.43 -20.38
C TYR A 366 -9.22 6.65 -20.48
N ASP A 367 -9.39 5.93 -21.60
CA ASP A 367 -10.42 4.90 -21.76
C ASP A 367 -9.80 3.53 -21.45
N PRO A 368 -10.32 2.77 -20.46
CA PRO A 368 -9.89 1.41 -20.18
C PRO A 368 -9.88 0.45 -21.37
N LYS A 369 -10.60 0.76 -22.47
CA LYS A 369 -10.57 -0.02 -23.71
C LYS A 369 -9.28 0.15 -24.53
N GLU A 370 -8.51 1.21 -24.28
CA GLU A 370 -7.22 1.46 -24.95
C GLU A 370 -6.08 0.63 -24.35
N VAL A 371 -6.33 -0.10 -23.27
CA VAL A 371 -5.33 -0.96 -22.64
C VAL A 371 -4.84 -2.02 -23.62
N HIS A 372 -3.52 -2.20 -23.70
CA HIS A 372 -2.95 -3.25 -24.51
C HIS A 372 -3.42 -4.62 -23.97
N PRO A 373 -3.85 -5.59 -24.82
CA PRO A 373 -4.40 -6.86 -24.35
C PRO A 373 -3.45 -7.71 -23.49
N LYS A 374 -2.14 -7.48 -23.61
CA LYS A 374 -1.08 -8.12 -22.79
C LYS A 374 -0.57 -7.25 -21.63
N ALA A 375 -1.21 -6.11 -21.37
CA ALA A 375 -0.93 -5.31 -20.18
C ALA A 375 -1.67 -5.94 -18.98
N ILE A 376 -0.95 -6.12 -17.89
CA ILE A 376 -1.45 -6.78 -16.67
C ILE A 376 -1.23 -5.86 -15.47
N TYR A 377 -2.32 -5.42 -14.86
CA TYR A 377 -2.39 -4.53 -13.69
C TYR A 377 -2.89 -5.24 -12.43
N THR A 378 -2.66 -6.54 -12.34
CA THR A 378 -2.90 -7.35 -11.15
C THR A 378 -1.59 -7.91 -10.66
N SER A 379 -1.37 -7.85 -9.34
CA SER A 379 -0.18 -8.36 -8.68
C SER A 379 0.00 -9.84 -8.99
N ARG A 380 1.23 -10.23 -9.35
CA ARG A 380 1.59 -11.60 -9.72
C ARG A 380 3.05 -11.88 -9.39
N LEU A 381 3.41 -13.15 -9.37
CA LEU A 381 4.82 -13.56 -9.35
C LEU A 381 5.49 -13.07 -10.65
N ILE A 382 6.59 -12.35 -10.51
CA ILE A 382 7.41 -11.89 -11.63
C ILE A 382 8.49 -12.94 -11.86
N PRO A 383 8.54 -13.56 -13.05
CA PRO A 383 9.62 -14.48 -13.40
C PRO A 383 10.94 -13.73 -13.32
N LYS A 384 11.94 -14.27 -12.61
CA LYS A 384 13.28 -13.72 -12.69
C LYS A 384 13.73 -13.80 -14.15
N PRO A 385 14.28 -12.72 -14.74
CA PRO A 385 14.97 -12.86 -16.02
C PRO A 385 16.04 -13.92 -15.83
N ILE A 386 15.99 -14.98 -16.65
CA ILE A 386 17.08 -15.94 -16.75
C ILE A 386 18.27 -15.09 -17.19
N LYS A 387 19.20 -14.83 -16.26
CA LYS A 387 20.50 -14.32 -16.68
C LYS A 387 21.00 -15.34 -17.70
N PRO A 388 21.39 -14.95 -18.93
CA PRO A 388 22.32 -15.78 -19.67
C PRO A 388 23.42 -16.11 -18.67
N GLU A 389 23.72 -17.39 -18.48
CA GLU A 389 24.96 -17.77 -17.81
C GLU A 389 26.04 -16.88 -18.42
N ASP A 390 26.77 -16.15 -17.58
CA ASP A 390 27.93 -15.41 -18.05
C ASP A 390 28.72 -16.41 -18.89
N ASP A 391 28.77 -16.20 -20.20
CA ASP A 391 29.74 -16.86 -21.07
C ASP A 391 31.07 -16.53 -20.41
N THR A 392 31.58 -17.49 -19.63
CA THR A 392 32.94 -17.47 -19.13
C THR A 392 33.83 -17.68 -20.34
N PHE A 393 33.93 -16.64 -21.18
CA PHE A 393 35.12 -16.38 -21.96
C PHE A 393 36.19 -15.95 -20.95
N ASP A 394 36.73 -16.98 -20.33
CA ASP A 394 37.99 -17.06 -19.63
C ASP A 394 39.04 -16.30 -20.43
N SER A 395 39.20 -15.00 -20.15
CA SER A 395 40.37 -14.24 -20.57
C SER A 395 41.55 -14.73 -19.74
N ARG A 396 42.03 -15.94 -20.07
CA ARG A 396 43.35 -16.37 -19.66
C ARG A 396 44.32 -15.34 -20.19
N GLN A 397 44.92 -14.60 -19.26
CA GLN A 397 46.21 -13.99 -19.48
C GLN A 397 47.14 -15.08 -20.05
N GLN A 398 47.33 -15.05 -21.36
CA GLN A 398 48.47 -15.71 -21.98
C GLN A 398 49.69 -14.95 -21.47
N ASN A 399 50.32 -15.50 -20.44
CA ASN A 399 51.71 -15.23 -20.10
C ASN A 399 52.56 -15.65 -21.30
N PHE A 400 52.78 -14.73 -22.24
CA PHE A 400 53.90 -14.82 -23.15
C PHE A 400 55.17 -14.50 -22.35
N SER A 401 55.79 -15.53 -21.79
CA SER A 401 57.18 -15.47 -21.36
C SER A 401 58.06 -15.31 -22.59
N ILE A 402 58.64 -14.12 -22.78
CA ILE A 402 59.70 -13.87 -23.75
C ILE A 402 60.98 -14.55 -23.23
N PRO A 403 61.58 -15.51 -23.95
CA PRO A 403 62.84 -16.11 -23.54
C PRO A 403 63.99 -15.15 -23.86
N ASN A 404 64.71 -14.70 -22.83
CA ASN A 404 66.03 -14.08 -23.01
C ASN A 404 67.03 -15.15 -23.44
N ILE A 405 67.33 -15.20 -24.74
CA ILE A 405 68.50 -15.88 -25.28
C ILE A 405 69.62 -14.85 -25.35
N ILE A 406 70.63 -15.00 -24.50
CA ILE A 406 71.95 -14.40 -24.67
C ILE A 406 72.74 -15.38 -25.53
N ILE A 407 73.23 -14.89 -26.68
CA ILE A 407 74.14 -15.58 -27.59
C ILE A 407 75.56 -15.22 -27.16
N GLU A 408 76.36 -16.21 -26.77
CA GLU A 408 77.81 -16.16 -27.00
C GLU A 408 78.27 -17.49 -27.61
N ASN A 409 79.09 -17.33 -28.64
CA ASN A 409 79.50 -18.31 -29.62
C ASN A 409 80.52 -19.33 -29.06
N GLU A 410 80.55 -20.46 -29.78
CA GLU A 410 81.52 -21.56 -29.74
C GLU A 410 82.99 -21.10 -29.66
N THR A 411 83.80 -21.86 -28.91
CA THR A 411 84.91 -22.68 -29.47
C THR A 411 85.70 -23.37 -28.36
N GLN A 412 85.94 -24.68 -28.53
CA GLN A 412 87.00 -25.40 -27.86
C GLN A 412 87.57 -26.41 -28.87
N GLU A 413 88.72 -26.08 -29.48
CA GLU A 413 89.69 -27.06 -29.98
C GLU A 413 91.11 -26.48 -29.80
N MET A 414 91.94 -27.28 -29.11
CA MET A 414 93.38 -27.16 -28.77
C MET A 414 93.84 -26.15 -27.73
#